data_AF-A0A1H7E9Q9-F1
#
_entry.id   AF-A0A1H7E9Q9-F1
#
_cell.length_a   1.000
_cell.length_b   1.000
_cell.length_c   1.000
_cell.angle_alpha   90.00
_cell.angle_beta   90.00
_cell.angle_gamma   90.00
#
_symmetry.space_group_name_H-M   'P 1'
#
loop_
_entity.id
_entity.type
_entity.pdbx_description
1 polymer ?
#
loop_
_entity_poly.entity_id
_entity_poly.type
_entity_poly.pdbx_seq_one_letter_code
_entity_poly.pdbx_strand_id
1 'polypeptide(L)'
;MNDTDHDLAAVMPRVMRALRTSTITTTIAVALAGCGGGGTDGTANAAAANNAVINSAGAAVSNSAAHAGSANHQVVPRYARFERKTYRQWVVSFWQWVNMTDNGPFFPNPLINCTRPISAGQSGNLWYWATPSSYFHALSVPNAPQTCDQSANVIPAGTSILLATLDTFSSTLLPPGAYTATTAADERVIADRFADRIQDLFVTIDNVPVADVTAYRVRTDQFTFKAALRWVFGLPEHNYGTGTAVADGYYLILKPLPTGSHTIHYGGRFHYLAGDFGPGAPPPDYVVDITLMITVGP
;
A
#
# COMPACT_ATOMS: atom_id res chain seq x y z
N MET A 1 -34.02 28.28 -53.80
CA MET A 1 -35.00 27.29 -54.30
C MET A 1 -34.28 25.96 -54.38
N ASN A 2 -34.32 25.01 -53.46
CA ASN A 2 -34.92 24.75 -52.13
C ASN A 2 -33.84 23.89 -51.43
N ASP A 3 -33.34 24.11 -50.21
CA ASP A 3 -33.96 24.15 -48.88
C ASP A 3 -34.77 22.88 -48.52
N THR A 4 -34.20 22.01 -47.68
CA THR A 4 -34.78 21.63 -46.38
C THR A 4 -33.83 20.70 -45.61
N ASP A 5 -33.40 21.19 -44.44
CA ASP A 5 -33.08 20.40 -43.25
C ASP A 5 -34.24 19.48 -42.86
N HIS A 6 -33.95 18.28 -42.34
CA HIS A 6 -34.69 17.71 -41.22
C HIS A 6 -33.84 16.73 -40.41
N ASP A 7 -33.51 17.20 -39.22
CA ASP A 7 -33.10 16.47 -38.02
C ASP A 7 -34.23 15.54 -37.56
N LEU A 8 -33.90 14.29 -37.24
CA LEU A 8 -34.78 13.42 -36.43
C LEU A 8 -33.92 12.38 -35.70
N ALA A 9 -33.73 12.70 -34.42
CA ALA A 9 -33.15 11.88 -33.38
C ALA A 9 -33.84 10.51 -33.19
N ALA A 10 -33.11 9.65 -32.46
CA ALA A 10 -33.56 8.53 -31.64
C ALA A 10 -33.56 7.12 -32.25
N VAL A 11 -32.51 6.33 -31.93
CA VAL A 11 -32.68 4.92 -31.52
C VAL A 11 -31.59 4.56 -30.49
N MET A 12 -31.92 4.65 -29.20
CA MET A 12 -31.23 3.95 -28.10
C MET A 12 -32.21 2.91 -27.54
N PRO A 13 -31.83 1.63 -27.34
CA PRO A 13 -32.65 0.73 -26.54
C PRO A 13 -32.37 0.94 -25.06
N ARG A 14 -33.38 1.46 -24.34
CA ARG A 14 -33.51 1.39 -22.88
C ARG A 14 -33.68 -0.09 -22.48
N VAL A 15 -32.77 -0.63 -21.67
CA VAL A 15 -33.02 -1.87 -20.92
C VAL A 15 -33.14 -1.53 -19.44
N MET A 16 -34.32 -1.82 -18.89
CA MET A 16 -34.72 -1.49 -17.53
C MET A 16 -33.98 -2.33 -16.49
N ARG A 17 -33.68 -1.65 -15.38
CA ARG A 17 -33.18 -2.16 -14.11
C ARG A 17 -34.30 -2.89 -13.37
N ALA A 18 -34.20 -4.20 -13.20
CA ALA A 18 -35.02 -4.95 -12.25
C ALA A 18 -34.23 -5.13 -10.94
N LEU A 19 -34.63 -4.39 -9.90
CA LEU A 19 -34.20 -4.60 -8.52
C LEU A 19 -34.86 -5.89 -8.00
N ARG A 20 -34.05 -6.88 -7.63
CA ARG A 20 -34.49 -7.99 -6.76
C ARG A 20 -33.91 -7.76 -5.38
N THR A 21 -34.80 -7.40 -4.46
CA THR A 21 -34.61 -7.41 -3.01
C THR A 21 -34.47 -8.85 -2.55
N SER A 22 -33.32 -9.22 -2.00
CA SER A 22 -33.16 -10.47 -1.24
C SER A 22 -32.66 -10.11 0.16
N THR A 23 -33.61 -10.08 1.09
CA THR A 23 -33.39 -10.15 2.54
C THR A 23 -32.75 -11.50 2.89
N ILE A 24 -31.55 -11.47 3.47
CA ILE A 24 -30.97 -12.65 4.13
C ILE A 24 -31.18 -12.47 5.63
N THR A 25 -32.07 -13.30 6.14
CA THR A 25 -32.38 -13.54 7.55
C THR A 25 -31.18 -14.13 8.30
N THR A 26 -30.85 -13.52 9.42
CA THR A 26 -30.00 -14.02 10.50
C THR A 26 -30.48 -15.36 11.05
N THR A 27 -29.57 -16.33 11.19
CA THR A 27 -29.73 -17.48 12.09
C THR A 27 -28.51 -17.57 12.99
N ILE A 28 -28.68 -17.14 14.24
CA ILE A 28 -27.78 -17.39 15.35
C ILE A 28 -28.14 -18.77 15.90
N ALA A 29 -27.20 -19.72 15.84
CA ALA A 29 -27.32 -20.99 16.55
C ALA A 29 -26.58 -20.89 17.89
N VAL A 30 -27.35 -20.85 18.98
CA VAL A 30 -26.88 -20.98 20.36
C VAL A 30 -26.79 -22.47 20.69
N ALA A 31 -25.61 -22.93 21.09
CA ALA A 31 -25.43 -24.26 21.68
C ALA A 31 -25.55 -24.16 23.22
N LEU A 32 -26.53 -24.88 23.76
CA LEU A 32 -26.77 -25.09 25.19
C LEU A 32 -26.16 -26.42 25.65
N ALA A 33 -25.43 -26.37 26.76
CA ALA A 33 -25.31 -27.41 27.79
C ALA A 33 -25.15 -26.62 29.11
N GLY A 34 -26.07 -26.63 30.10
CA GLY A 34 -26.63 -27.74 30.87
C GLY A 34 -25.56 -28.31 31.82
N CYS A 35 -25.66 -28.41 33.15
CA CYS A 35 -26.70 -28.21 34.17
C CYS A 35 -25.95 -27.98 35.51
N GLY A 36 -26.37 -27.04 36.37
CA GLY A 36 -27.06 -27.34 37.65
C GLY A 36 -26.14 -26.99 38.85
N GLY A 37 -26.57 -26.52 40.02
CA GLY A 37 -27.86 -26.17 40.61
C GLY A 37 -27.65 -26.09 42.15
N GLY A 38 -28.41 -25.23 42.84
CA GLY A 38 -28.63 -25.32 44.30
C GLY A 38 -27.90 -24.28 45.17
N GLY A 39 -28.65 -23.34 45.74
CA GLY A 39 -28.18 -22.38 46.74
C GLY A 39 -28.43 -22.84 48.19
N THR A 40 -27.87 -22.10 49.15
CA THR A 40 -28.55 -21.44 50.29
C THR A 40 -27.51 -20.78 51.21
N ASP A 41 -27.80 -19.52 51.55
CA ASP A 41 -27.69 -18.82 52.83
C ASP A 41 -26.45 -18.94 53.74
N GLY A 42 -26.09 -17.79 54.33
CA GLY A 42 -25.60 -17.77 55.71
C GLY A 42 -24.31 -17.00 55.97
N THR A 43 -24.46 -15.76 56.43
CA THR A 43 -23.46 -14.93 57.10
C THR A 43 -22.79 -15.59 58.30
N ALA A 44 -21.47 -15.46 58.46
CA ALA A 44 -20.81 -15.29 59.77
C ALA A 44 -19.31 -14.92 59.62
N ASN A 45 -18.90 -13.93 60.43
CA ASN A 45 -17.53 -13.51 60.69
C ASN A 45 -16.64 -14.65 61.23
N ALA A 46 -15.37 -14.68 60.84
CA ALA A 46 -14.28 -15.06 61.73
C ALA A 46 -12.94 -14.51 61.22
N ALA A 47 -12.26 -13.79 62.10
CA ALA A 47 -10.90 -13.32 61.92
C ALA A 47 -9.88 -14.44 62.23
N ALA A 48 -8.67 -14.22 61.71
CA ALA A 48 -7.36 -14.55 62.29
C ALA A 48 -6.48 -15.59 61.56
N ALA A 49 -5.25 -15.09 61.32
CA ALA A 49 -3.95 -15.75 61.38
C ALA A 49 -3.48 -16.61 60.18
N ASN A 50 -2.64 -15.96 59.37
CA ASN A 50 -1.28 -16.36 59.00
C ASN A 50 -1.00 -17.86 58.82
N ASN A 51 -0.87 -18.28 57.57
CA ASN A 51 0.28 -19.09 57.16
C ASN A 51 0.71 -18.72 55.74
N ALA A 52 2.00 -18.41 55.63
CA ALA A 52 2.66 -18.02 54.40
C ALA A 52 2.62 -19.17 53.39
N VAL A 53 2.02 -18.91 52.23
CA VAL A 53 2.34 -19.61 50.98
C VAL A 53 2.79 -18.54 50.00
N ILE A 54 4.08 -18.57 49.68
CA ILE A 54 4.70 -17.74 48.66
C ILE A 54 4.08 -18.14 47.33
N ASN A 55 3.09 -17.38 46.86
CA ASN A 55 2.68 -17.40 45.46
C ASN A 55 3.11 -16.08 44.83
N SER A 56 4.25 -16.18 44.17
CA SER A 56 4.83 -15.23 43.23
C SER A 56 3.84 -14.88 42.11
N ALA A 57 3.03 -13.85 42.31
CA ALA A 57 2.23 -13.20 41.28
C ALA A 57 2.04 -11.72 41.65
N GLY A 58 3.15 -10.99 41.72
CA GLY A 58 3.13 -9.60 42.19
C GLY A 58 4.47 -8.89 42.04
N ALA A 59 5.13 -9.03 40.87
CA ALA A 59 6.25 -8.18 40.46
C ALA A 59 6.64 -8.49 39.00
N ALA A 60 5.81 -8.12 38.03
CA ALA A 60 6.22 -7.98 36.64
C ALA A 60 5.20 -7.14 35.84
N VAL A 61 4.83 -5.96 36.36
CA VAL A 61 4.44 -4.85 35.48
C VAL A 61 5.49 -3.76 35.67
N SER A 62 6.73 -4.14 35.40
CA SER A 62 7.88 -3.24 35.36
C SER A 62 8.32 -3.16 33.90
N ASN A 63 7.95 -2.04 33.26
CA ASN A 63 8.66 -1.43 32.14
C ASN A 63 9.13 -2.36 30.99
N SER A 64 8.19 -2.85 30.18
CA SER A 64 8.49 -3.18 28.78
C SER A 64 8.27 -2.00 27.83
N ALA A 65 8.25 -0.77 28.35
CA ALA A 65 8.47 0.45 27.57
C ALA A 65 9.97 0.85 27.59
N ALA A 66 10.85 -0.09 27.90
CA ALA A 66 12.30 0.07 27.79
C ALA A 66 12.68 -0.01 26.31
N HIS A 67 12.87 1.15 25.67
CA HIS A 67 13.39 1.29 24.31
C HIS A 67 12.72 0.34 23.30
N ALA A 68 11.56 0.73 22.77
CA ALA A 68 11.27 0.32 21.40
C ALA A 68 12.39 0.94 20.55
N GLY A 69 13.47 0.17 20.33
CA GLY A 69 14.56 0.57 19.47
C GLY A 69 13.99 0.95 18.12
N SER A 70 14.64 1.86 17.41
CA SER A 70 14.21 2.18 16.05
C SER A 70 14.78 1.16 15.06
N ALA A 71 13.94 0.71 14.13
CA ALA A 71 14.36 -0.10 12.98
C ALA A 71 15.20 0.69 11.96
N ASN A 72 15.55 1.96 12.23
CA ASN A 72 16.38 2.79 11.37
C ASN A 72 17.73 2.14 11.00
N HIS A 73 18.27 1.26 11.86
CA HIS A 73 19.49 0.52 11.54
C HIS A 73 19.30 -0.50 10.40
N GLN A 74 18.08 -0.96 10.15
CA GLN A 74 17.69 -1.83 9.03
C GLN A 74 17.40 -1.06 7.75
N VAL A 75 17.41 0.29 7.79
CA VAL A 75 17.17 1.14 6.62
C VAL A 75 18.48 1.83 6.23
N VAL A 76 18.76 1.92 4.94
CA VAL A 76 19.90 2.69 4.43
C VAL A 76 19.60 4.18 4.65
N PRO A 77 20.50 5.01 5.20
CA PRO A 77 20.25 6.44 5.33
C PRO A 77 19.94 7.11 3.98
N ARG A 78 18.91 7.98 3.94
CA ARG A 78 18.37 8.61 2.71
C ARG A 78 19.42 9.29 1.81
N TYR A 79 20.45 9.89 2.40
CA TYR A 79 21.50 10.59 1.64
C TYR A 79 22.77 9.75 1.40
N ALA A 80 22.80 8.51 1.89
CA ALA A 80 23.90 7.59 1.61
C ALA A 80 23.83 7.08 0.16
N ARG A 81 24.99 6.63 -0.34
CA ARG A 81 25.04 5.78 -1.53
C ARG A 81 24.84 4.33 -1.10
N PHE A 82 24.03 3.60 -1.85
CA PHE A 82 23.82 2.16 -1.72
C PHE A 82 24.09 1.51 -3.05
N GLU A 83 24.95 0.49 -3.08
CA GLU A 83 25.32 -0.21 -4.32
C GLU A 83 25.72 0.79 -5.43
N ARG A 84 26.54 1.79 -5.04
CA ARG A 84 27.06 2.91 -5.86
C ARG A 84 26.04 3.92 -6.38
N LYS A 85 24.73 3.73 -6.13
CA LYS A 85 23.67 4.67 -6.51
C LYS A 85 23.17 5.48 -5.32
N THR A 86 22.66 6.67 -5.60
CA THR A 86 21.90 7.47 -4.63
C THR A 86 20.46 6.94 -4.52
N TYR A 87 19.74 7.30 -3.45
CA TYR A 87 18.30 7.02 -3.32
C TYR A 87 17.51 7.49 -4.55
N ARG A 88 17.77 8.71 -5.05
CA ARG A 88 17.14 9.24 -6.25
C ARG A 88 17.33 8.33 -7.48
N GLN A 89 18.55 7.82 -7.67
CA GLN A 89 18.85 6.91 -8.79
C GLN A 89 18.18 5.55 -8.63
N TRP A 90 18.02 5.06 -7.39
CA TRP A 90 17.24 3.84 -7.13
C TRP A 90 15.74 4.03 -7.38
N VAL A 91 15.18 5.17 -6.98
CA VAL A 91 13.77 5.51 -7.25
C VAL A 91 13.50 5.66 -8.75
N VAL A 92 14.40 6.29 -9.52
CA VAL A 92 14.30 6.29 -10.99
C VAL A 92 14.33 4.86 -11.54
N SER A 93 15.21 4.01 -11.03
CA SER A 93 15.32 2.62 -11.46
C SER A 93 14.06 1.80 -11.12
N PHE A 94 13.43 2.06 -9.96
CA PHE A 94 12.14 1.49 -9.56
C PHE A 94 11.05 1.87 -10.57
N TRP A 95 10.91 3.16 -10.89
CA TRP A 95 9.88 3.60 -11.83
C TRP A 95 10.13 3.07 -13.25
N GLN A 96 11.38 2.99 -13.69
CA GLN A 96 11.71 2.36 -14.98
C GLN A 96 11.31 0.89 -15.01
N TRP A 97 11.58 0.15 -13.93
CA TRP A 97 11.21 -1.25 -13.79
C TRP A 97 9.69 -1.45 -13.78
N VAL A 98 8.96 -0.68 -12.96
CA VAL A 98 7.53 -0.90 -12.75
C VAL A 98 6.71 -0.53 -13.98
N ASN A 99 7.13 0.51 -14.72
CA ASN A 99 6.44 0.94 -15.94
C ASN A 99 6.73 0.02 -17.13
N MET A 100 7.90 -0.61 -17.18
CA MET A 100 8.23 -1.63 -18.19
C MET A 100 7.65 -3.00 -17.86
N THR A 101 7.15 -3.19 -16.63
CA THR A 101 6.46 -4.42 -16.23
C THR A 101 5.06 -4.46 -16.84
N ASP A 102 4.84 -5.44 -17.70
CA ASP A 102 3.58 -5.61 -18.42
C ASP A 102 2.43 -6.04 -17.49
N ASN A 103 1.25 -5.45 -17.67
CA ASN A 103 0.03 -5.80 -16.93
C ASN A 103 -0.67 -7.02 -17.59
N GLY A 104 -0.08 -8.21 -17.42
CA GLY A 104 -0.57 -9.43 -18.03
C GLY A 104 -1.63 -10.18 -17.20
N PRO A 105 -2.42 -11.08 -17.82
CA PRO A 105 -3.49 -11.82 -17.13
C PRO A 105 -2.97 -12.83 -16.09
N PHE A 106 -1.74 -13.33 -16.25
CA PHE A 106 -1.12 -14.29 -15.33
C PHE A 106 -0.18 -13.63 -14.32
N PHE A 107 0.39 -12.49 -14.69
CA PHE A 107 1.30 -11.70 -13.88
C PHE A 107 0.91 -10.23 -13.99
N PRO A 108 -0.14 -9.82 -13.26
CA PRO A 108 -0.53 -8.41 -13.22
C PRO A 108 0.64 -7.55 -12.74
N ASN A 109 0.59 -6.27 -13.09
CA ASN A 109 1.59 -5.32 -12.65
C ASN A 109 1.59 -5.25 -11.10
N PRO A 110 2.76 -5.19 -10.43
CA PRO A 110 2.83 -5.17 -8.97
C PRO A 110 2.10 -3.96 -8.33
N LEU A 111 1.88 -2.88 -9.08
CA LEU A 111 1.12 -1.72 -8.60
C LEU A 111 -0.37 -1.98 -8.39
N ILE A 112 -0.94 -3.08 -8.89
CA ILE A 112 -2.38 -3.37 -8.76
C ILE A 112 -2.66 -4.71 -8.10
N ASN A 113 -1.63 -5.49 -7.77
CA ASN A 113 -1.83 -6.83 -7.24
C ASN A 113 -0.67 -7.27 -6.34
N CYS A 114 -1.03 -7.66 -5.12
CA CYS A 114 -0.13 -8.20 -4.12
C CYS A 114 0.23 -9.68 -4.26
N THR A 115 -0.41 -10.43 -5.16
CA THR A 115 -0.19 -11.87 -5.38
C THR A 115 0.91 -12.17 -6.39
N ARG A 116 1.36 -11.16 -7.15
CA ARG A 116 2.53 -11.30 -8.01
C ARG A 116 3.73 -11.70 -7.13
N PRO A 117 4.47 -12.76 -7.45
CA PRO A 117 5.66 -13.14 -6.70
C PRO A 117 6.65 -11.98 -6.60
N ILE A 118 7.16 -11.69 -5.40
CA ILE A 118 8.11 -10.59 -5.15
C ILE A 118 9.39 -10.71 -5.99
N SER A 119 9.78 -11.94 -6.34
CA SER A 119 10.94 -12.25 -7.20
C SER A 119 10.70 -12.00 -8.69
N ALA A 120 9.45 -11.83 -9.14
CA ALA A 120 9.10 -11.83 -10.55
C ALA A 120 9.57 -10.55 -11.26
N GLY A 121 10.56 -10.71 -12.14
CA GLY A 121 11.16 -9.60 -12.89
C GLY A 121 12.20 -8.82 -12.09
N GLN A 122 12.70 -9.37 -10.98
CA GLN A 122 13.79 -8.78 -10.20
C GLN A 122 15.16 -9.24 -10.72
N SER A 123 16.20 -8.48 -10.42
CA SER A 123 17.59 -8.85 -10.69
C SER A 123 18.55 -8.16 -9.73
N GLY A 124 19.73 -8.76 -9.52
CA GLY A 124 20.74 -8.24 -8.59
C GLY A 124 20.33 -8.34 -7.12
N ASN A 125 21.03 -7.59 -6.27
CA ASN A 125 20.92 -7.66 -4.81
C ASN A 125 20.00 -6.57 -4.22
N LEU A 126 19.21 -5.89 -5.05
CA LEU A 126 18.15 -4.99 -4.61
C LEU A 126 16.90 -5.29 -5.42
N TRP A 127 15.84 -5.70 -4.74
CA TRP A 127 14.54 -6.00 -5.33
C TRP A 127 13.56 -4.87 -5.03
N TYR A 128 12.58 -4.67 -5.91
CA TYR A 128 11.56 -3.64 -5.78
C TYR A 128 10.26 -4.21 -5.20
N TRP A 129 9.75 -3.58 -4.15
CA TRP A 129 8.37 -3.76 -3.70
C TRP A 129 7.58 -2.50 -4.05
N ALA A 130 6.67 -2.62 -5.02
CA ALA A 130 5.69 -1.58 -5.33
C ALA A 130 4.48 -1.77 -4.43
N THR A 131 4.03 -0.71 -3.78
CA THR A 131 2.78 -0.76 -3.01
C THR A 131 1.62 -1.00 -3.97
N PRO A 132 0.91 -2.14 -3.85
CA PRO A 132 -0.29 -2.37 -4.64
C PRO A 132 -1.35 -1.36 -4.24
N SER A 133 -1.77 -0.55 -5.20
CA SER A 133 -2.81 0.46 -5.04
C SER A 133 -4.01 0.13 -5.91
N SER A 134 -5.16 0.05 -5.27
CA SER A 134 -6.48 -0.04 -5.90
C SER A 134 -6.87 1.22 -6.67
N TYR A 135 -6.15 2.33 -6.44
CA TYR A 135 -6.45 3.65 -6.97
C TYR A 135 -6.53 3.69 -8.50
N PHE A 136 -5.79 2.81 -9.18
CA PHE A 136 -5.71 2.80 -10.64
C PHE A 136 -6.88 2.08 -11.35
N HIS A 137 -7.79 1.43 -10.62
CA HIS A 137 -9.00 0.84 -11.22
C HIS A 137 -10.29 0.91 -10.38
N ALA A 138 -10.26 1.39 -9.13
CA ALA A 138 -11.47 1.61 -8.37
C ALA A 138 -11.22 2.54 -7.16
N LEU A 139 -11.82 3.73 -7.20
CA LEU A 139 -12.19 4.50 -6.00
C LEU A 139 -13.18 3.73 -5.07
N SER A 140 -13.38 2.44 -5.33
CA SER A 140 -14.36 1.56 -4.69
C SER A 140 -13.71 0.44 -3.87
N VAL A 141 -12.38 0.37 -3.77
CA VAL A 141 -11.74 -0.57 -2.86
C VAL A 141 -11.77 0.03 -1.46
N PRO A 142 -12.25 -0.72 -0.44
CA PRO A 142 -12.28 -0.23 0.92
C PRO A 142 -10.88 0.21 1.37
N ASN A 143 -10.81 1.31 2.12
CA ASN A 143 -9.67 1.71 2.95
C ASN A 143 -9.45 0.68 4.08
N ALA A 144 -9.25 -0.58 3.73
CA ALA A 144 -9.10 -1.70 4.65
C ALA A 144 -7.65 -2.18 4.63
N PRO A 145 -7.11 -2.63 5.78
CA PRO A 145 -5.81 -3.27 5.84
C PRO A 145 -5.71 -4.45 4.85
N GLN A 146 -4.60 -4.51 4.12
CA GLN A 146 -4.32 -5.56 3.14
C GLN A 146 -3.10 -6.38 3.55
N THR A 147 -3.24 -7.71 3.55
CA THR A 147 -2.11 -8.61 3.73
C THR A 147 -1.57 -9.08 2.38
N CYS A 148 -0.29 -8.82 2.15
CA CYS A 148 0.47 -9.29 1.00
C CYS A 148 1.36 -10.46 1.46
N ASP A 149 0.85 -11.68 1.36
CA ASP A 149 1.62 -12.86 1.74
C ASP A 149 2.54 -13.31 0.58
N GLN A 150 3.83 -13.05 0.76
CA GLN A 150 4.91 -13.43 -0.15
C GLN A 150 5.84 -14.48 0.49
N SER A 151 5.44 -15.09 1.61
CA SER A 151 6.27 -16.01 2.40
C SER A 151 6.69 -17.27 1.65
N ALA A 152 5.91 -17.68 0.63
CA ALA A 152 6.24 -18.79 -0.26
C ALA A 152 7.37 -18.47 -1.26
N ASN A 153 7.68 -17.18 -1.48
CA ASN A 153 8.74 -16.73 -2.36
C ASN A 153 10.00 -16.41 -1.56
N VAL A 154 10.99 -17.29 -1.62
CA VAL A 154 12.25 -17.12 -0.88
C VAL A 154 13.11 -16.03 -1.51
N ILE A 155 13.38 -14.98 -0.73
CA ILE A 155 14.32 -13.92 -1.07
C ILE A 155 15.74 -14.41 -0.75
N PRO A 156 16.71 -14.37 -1.68
CA PRO A 156 18.08 -14.78 -1.38
C PRO A 156 18.73 -13.95 -0.27
N ALA A 157 19.53 -14.59 0.59
CA ALA A 157 20.33 -13.89 1.59
C ALA A 157 21.16 -12.77 0.95
N GLY A 158 21.30 -11.63 1.64
CA GLY A 158 22.02 -10.47 1.11
C GLY A 158 21.21 -9.59 0.14
N THR A 159 19.96 -9.94 -0.16
CA THR A 159 19.08 -9.13 -1.01
C THR A 159 18.42 -8.02 -0.19
N SER A 160 18.55 -6.78 -0.65
CA SER A 160 17.86 -5.60 -0.11
C SER A 160 16.52 -5.39 -0.81
N ILE A 161 15.60 -4.68 -0.15
CA ILE A 161 14.30 -4.31 -0.75
C ILE A 161 14.20 -2.79 -0.80
N LEU A 162 13.94 -2.23 -1.98
CA LEU A 162 13.39 -0.88 -2.07
C LEU A 162 11.88 -0.97 -1.92
N LEU A 163 11.41 -0.48 -0.78
CA LEU A 163 10.01 -0.37 -0.41
C LEU A 163 9.50 0.99 -0.89
N ALA A 164 8.71 1.00 -1.96
CA ALA A 164 7.96 2.17 -2.39
C ALA A 164 6.65 2.21 -1.60
N THR A 165 6.51 3.15 -0.66
CA THR A 165 5.36 3.21 0.26
C THR A 165 4.18 3.96 -0.39
N LEU A 166 4.04 5.25 -0.12
CA LEU A 166 3.13 6.14 -0.83
C LEU A 166 3.95 7.04 -1.74
N ASP A 167 3.58 7.04 -3.02
CA ASP A 167 4.25 7.83 -4.03
C ASP A 167 3.35 8.26 -5.17
N THR A 168 3.89 9.19 -5.96
CA THR A 168 3.21 9.82 -7.07
C THR A 168 4.13 9.85 -8.27
N PHE A 169 3.51 9.77 -9.43
CA PHE A 169 4.18 9.74 -10.71
C PHE A 169 3.34 10.54 -11.70
N SER A 170 3.98 11.45 -12.43
CA SER A 170 3.38 12.15 -13.56
C SER A 170 4.27 11.95 -14.79
N SER A 171 3.65 11.79 -15.95
CA SER A 171 4.33 11.47 -17.19
C SER A 171 3.62 12.03 -18.42
N THR A 172 4.39 12.34 -19.46
CA THR A 172 3.91 12.64 -20.82
C THR A 172 3.07 11.54 -21.47
N LEU A 173 3.12 10.30 -20.96
CA LEU A 173 2.33 9.18 -21.51
C LEU A 173 0.99 8.98 -20.81
N LEU A 174 0.73 9.65 -19.68
CA LEU A 174 -0.53 9.48 -18.97
C LEU A 174 -1.72 9.91 -19.85
N PRO A 175 -2.83 9.16 -19.87
CA PRO A 175 -4.06 9.58 -20.53
C PRO A 175 -4.53 10.96 -20.03
N PRO A 176 -5.22 11.77 -20.84
CA PRO A 176 -5.71 13.09 -20.44
C PRO A 176 -6.55 13.07 -19.15
N GLY A 177 -6.23 13.94 -18.19
CA GLY A 177 -6.88 14.01 -16.88
C GLY A 177 -6.06 14.80 -15.84
N ALA A 178 -6.43 14.67 -14.57
CA ALA A 178 -5.84 15.43 -13.45
C ALA A 178 -4.34 15.18 -13.21
N TYR A 179 -3.81 14.08 -13.76
CA TYR A 179 -2.42 13.65 -13.62
C TYR A 179 -1.57 13.90 -14.88
N THR A 180 -2.17 14.36 -15.97
CA THR A 180 -1.48 14.53 -17.26
C THR A 180 -0.71 15.83 -17.30
N ALA A 181 0.59 15.71 -17.47
CA ALA A 181 1.43 16.86 -17.76
C ALA A 181 1.35 17.21 -19.25
N THR A 182 1.17 18.48 -19.58
CA THR A 182 1.28 18.98 -20.97
C THR A 182 2.70 19.41 -21.30
N THR A 183 3.54 19.66 -20.27
CA THR A 183 4.97 19.95 -20.40
C THR A 183 5.80 19.18 -19.36
N ALA A 184 7.12 19.10 -19.60
CA ALA A 184 8.09 18.57 -18.63
C ALA A 184 8.03 19.28 -17.26
N ALA A 185 7.74 20.58 -17.24
CA ALA A 185 7.61 21.34 -16.00
C ALA A 185 6.34 20.96 -15.24
N ASP A 186 5.26 20.64 -15.96
CA ASP A 186 3.99 20.23 -15.35
C ASP A 186 4.07 18.86 -14.67
N GLU A 187 4.91 17.94 -15.17
CA GLU A 187 5.14 16.65 -14.51
C GLU A 187 5.59 16.83 -13.05
N ARG A 188 6.52 17.78 -12.83
CA ARG A 188 7.00 18.13 -11.49
C ARG A 188 5.88 18.70 -10.63
N VAL A 189 5.14 19.68 -11.15
CA VAL A 189 4.07 20.36 -10.40
C VAL A 189 3.00 19.36 -9.96
N ILE A 190 2.62 18.42 -10.83
CA ILE A 190 1.61 17.41 -10.55
C ILE A 190 2.11 16.41 -9.50
N ALA A 191 3.32 15.86 -9.66
CA ALA A 191 3.89 14.91 -8.71
C ALA A 191 4.02 15.54 -7.31
N ASP A 192 4.64 16.73 -7.23
CA ASP A 192 4.84 17.43 -5.96
C ASP A 192 3.50 17.74 -5.27
N ARG A 193 2.49 18.22 -6.02
CA ARG A 193 1.16 18.57 -5.50
C ARG A 193 0.51 17.43 -4.72
N PHE A 194 0.60 16.20 -5.23
CA PHE A 194 -0.01 15.04 -4.57
C PHE A 194 0.90 14.46 -3.49
N ALA A 195 2.22 14.45 -3.69
CA ALA A 195 3.17 14.00 -2.70
C ALA A 195 3.20 14.89 -1.44
N ASP A 196 2.94 16.20 -1.58
CA ASP A 196 2.80 17.15 -0.48
C ASP A 196 1.60 16.85 0.44
N ARG A 197 0.66 16.02 -0.03
CA ARG A 197 -0.56 15.65 0.69
C ARG A 197 -0.54 14.23 1.24
N ILE A 198 0.62 13.58 1.20
CA ILE A 198 0.83 12.31 1.89
C ILE A 198 1.02 12.59 3.38
N GLN A 199 0.23 11.92 4.21
CA GLN A 199 0.16 12.10 5.66
C GLN A 199 0.19 10.74 6.37
N ASP A 200 0.34 10.78 7.70
CA ASP A 200 0.18 9.62 8.58
C ASP A 200 1.05 8.41 8.23
N LEU A 201 2.24 8.67 7.67
CA LEU A 201 3.17 7.63 7.24
C LEU A 201 3.66 6.78 8.42
N PHE A 202 3.64 5.47 8.22
CA PHE A 202 4.21 4.52 9.17
C PHE A 202 4.93 3.39 8.43
N VAL A 203 5.98 2.87 9.06
CA VAL A 203 6.67 1.65 8.66
C VAL A 203 7.15 0.95 9.93
N THR A 204 6.87 -0.33 10.05
CA THR A 204 7.45 -1.22 11.05
C THR A 204 8.06 -2.43 10.36
N ILE A 205 9.17 -2.91 10.91
CA ILE A 205 9.85 -4.13 10.45
C ILE A 205 9.93 -5.03 11.68
N ASP A 206 9.30 -6.20 11.61
CA ASP A 206 9.16 -7.14 12.73
C ASP A 206 8.60 -6.47 14.00
N ASN A 207 7.58 -5.63 13.81
CA ASN A 207 6.93 -4.80 14.83
C ASN A 207 7.82 -3.70 15.46
N VAL A 208 9.01 -3.46 14.91
CA VAL A 208 9.91 -2.39 15.33
C VAL A 208 9.71 -1.17 14.40
N PRO A 209 9.33 0.01 14.93
CA PRO A 209 9.06 1.17 14.09
C PRO A 209 10.32 1.77 13.48
N VAL A 210 10.25 2.13 12.20
CA VAL A 210 11.20 3.05 11.57
C VAL A 210 10.82 4.46 12.00
N ALA A 211 11.74 5.16 12.64
CA ALA A 211 11.53 6.54 13.08
C ALA A 211 11.76 7.51 11.92
N ASP A 212 10.96 8.59 11.89
CA ASP A 212 11.05 9.67 10.90
C ASP A 212 10.99 9.15 9.44
N VAL A 213 9.94 8.37 9.13
CA VAL A 213 9.65 7.92 7.76
C VAL A 213 9.59 9.10 6.78
N THR A 214 9.17 10.27 7.26
CA THR A 214 9.11 11.50 6.48
C THR A 214 10.46 11.99 5.95
N ALA A 215 11.57 11.67 6.61
CA ALA A 215 12.92 11.97 6.10
C ALA A 215 13.26 11.23 4.80
N TYR A 216 12.51 10.18 4.46
CA TYR A 216 12.71 9.33 3.28
C TYR A 216 11.92 9.78 2.04
N ARG A 217 11.43 11.02 2.03
CA ARG A 217 10.84 11.61 0.81
C ARG A 217 11.90 11.73 -0.30
N VAL A 218 11.66 11.15 -1.47
CA VAL A 218 12.55 11.24 -2.63
C VAL A 218 11.81 11.83 -3.80
N ARG A 219 12.26 13.01 -4.20
CA ARG A 219 11.87 13.68 -5.42
C ARG A 219 12.91 13.39 -6.51
N THR A 220 12.49 12.84 -7.64
CA THR A 220 13.37 12.59 -8.80
C THR A 220 13.53 13.83 -9.64
N ASP A 221 14.61 13.96 -10.41
CA ASP A 221 14.56 14.85 -11.59
C ASP A 221 13.70 14.20 -12.68
N GLN A 222 13.46 14.89 -13.79
CA GLN A 222 12.82 14.24 -14.93
C GLN A 222 13.69 13.08 -15.42
N PHE A 223 13.07 11.94 -15.70
CA PHE A 223 13.74 10.77 -16.24
C PHE A 223 12.95 10.18 -17.40
N THR A 224 13.66 9.46 -18.28
CA THR A 224 13.05 8.69 -19.37
C THR A 224 12.74 7.28 -18.89
N PHE A 225 11.61 6.72 -19.35
CA PHE A 225 11.24 5.34 -19.14
C PHE A 225 10.58 4.76 -20.39
N LYS A 226 10.37 3.44 -20.39
CA LYS A 226 9.59 2.74 -21.40
C LYS A 226 8.38 2.08 -20.76
N ALA A 227 7.19 2.48 -21.17
CA ALA A 227 5.93 1.85 -20.81
C ALA A 227 5.75 0.53 -21.59
N ALA A 228 5.31 -0.52 -20.87
CA ALA A 228 4.96 -1.81 -21.45
C ALA A 228 3.76 -1.71 -22.40
N LEU A 229 3.51 -2.73 -23.23
CA LEU A 229 2.37 -2.73 -24.16
C LEU A 229 1.02 -2.67 -23.40
N ARG A 230 0.90 -3.44 -22.32
CA ARG A 230 -0.22 -3.32 -21.36
C ARG A 230 0.26 -2.52 -20.16
N TRP A 231 0.56 -1.25 -20.39
CA TRP A 231 0.99 -0.38 -19.32
C TRP A 231 -0.15 -0.12 -18.34
N VAL A 232 0.11 -0.26 -17.04
CA VAL A 232 -0.92 -0.16 -15.99
C VAL A 232 -1.62 1.20 -15.96
N PHE A 233 -0.92 2.28 -16.35
CA PHE A 233 -1.48 3.63 -16.42
C PHE A 233 -1.97 4.03 -17.81
N GLY A 234 -1.73 3.19 -18.83
CA GLY A 234 -2.04 3.49 -20.21
C GLY A 234 -3.32 2.83 -20.71
N LEU A 235 -4.06 2.12 -19.86
CA LEU A 235 -5.30 1.44 -20.23
C LEU A 235 -6.52 2.26 -19.74
N PRO A 236 -7.62 2.27 -20.53
CA PRO A 236 -7.84 1.52 -21.78
C PRO A 236 -7.29 2.19 -23.06
N GLU A 237 -6.65 3.36 -22.98
CA GLU A 237 -6.22 4.15 -24.14
C GLU A 237 -5.09 3.51 -24.96
N HIS A 238 -4.48 2.45 -24.43
CA HIS A 238 -3.33 1.75 -25.01
C HIS A 238 -2.12 2.66 -25.23
N ASN A 239 -1.81 3.52 -24.25
CA ASN A 239 -0.57 4.31 -24.24
C ASN A 239 0.61 3.41 -23.83
N TYR A 240 1.65 3.35 -24.67
CA TYR A 240 2.89 2.60 -24.41
C TYR A 240 4.07 3.25 -25.14
N GLY A 241 5.29 2.74 -24.91
CA GLY A 241 6.50 3.24 -25.58
C GLY A 241 7.32 4.16 -24.69
N THR A 242 8.04 5.11 -25.29
CA THR A 242 9.00 5.94 -24.55
C THR A 242 8.34 7.23 -24.06
N GLY A 243 8.52 7.55 -22.79
CA GLY A 243 7.99 8.76 -22.16
C GLY A 243 8.99 9.40 -21.21
N THR A 244 8.68 10.60 -20.77
CA THR A 244 9.33 11.22 -19.60
C THR A 244 8.42 11.15 -18.40
N ALA A 245 9.02 11.25 -17.21
CA ALA A 245 8.27 11.33 -15.98
C ALA A 245 9.05 12.05 -14.89
N VAL A 246 8.29 12.51 -13.90
CA VAL A 246 8.77 12.95 -12.59
C VAL A 246 8.02 12.18 -11.52
N ALA A 247 8.73 11.74 -10.48
CA ALA A 247 8.15 11.10 -9.31
C ALA A 247 8.52 11.82 -8.02
N ASP A 248 7.61 11.76 -7.05
CA ASP A 248 7.80 12.23 -5.68
C ASP A 248 6.99 11.33 -4.73
N GLY A 249 7.58 10.96 -3.60
CA GLY A 249 7.00 10.00 -2.67
C GLY A 249 8.00 9.54 -1.62
N TYR A 250 7.61 8.52 -0.85
CA TYR A 250 8.41 8.01 0.28
C TYR A 250 8.91 6.60 -0.02
N TYR A 251 10.23 6.45 0.04
CA TYR A 251 10.92 5.23 -0.38
C TYR A 251 11.97 4.84 0.64
N LEU A 252 11.95 3.58 1.08
CA LEU A 252 12.94 3.05 2.02
C LEU A 252 13.72 1.93 1.35
N ILE A 253 15.06 2.00 1.40
CA ILE A 253 15.89 0.85 1.04
C ILE A 253 16.16 0.09 2.34
N LEU A 254 15.50 -1.04 2.49
CA LEU A 254 15.74 -1.99 3.56
C LEU A 254 17.06 -2.71 3.26
N LYS A 255 17.98 -2.68 4.21
CA LYS A 255 19.18 -3.52 4.19
C LYS A 255 18.77 -5.00 4.17
N PRO A 256 19.66 -5.91 3.76
CA PRO A 256 19.34 -7.33 3.79
C PRO A 256 18.90 -7.75 5.18
N LEU A 257 17.69 -8.27 5.28
CA LEU A 257 17.17 -8.81 6.52
C LEU A 257 17.86 -10.16 6.82
N PRO A 258 17.94 -10.57 8.09
CA PRO A 258 18.44 -11.90 8.45
C PRO A 258 17.67 -13.02 7.73
N THR A 259 18.26 -14.21 7.66
CA THR A 259 17.51 -15.41 7.22
C THR A 259 16.34 -15.68 8.15
N GLY A 260 15.17 -15.95 7.59
CA GLY A 260 13.94 -16.22 8.35
C GLY A 260 12.70 -15.53 7.79
N SER A 261 11.61 -15.62 8.54
CA SER A 261 10.35 -14.94 8.22
C SER A 261 10.36 -13.53 8.79
N HIS A 262 9.89 -12.57 7.98
CA HIS A 262 9.79 -11.17 8.37
C HIS A 262 8.42 -10.59 8.04
N THR A 263 8.01 -9.62 8.84
CA THR A 263 6.79 -8.83 8.59
C THR A 263 7.15 -7.36 8.45
N ILE A 264 6.73 -6.74 7.35
CA ILE A 264 6.87 -5.31 7.11
C ILE A 264 5.46 -4.72 7.06
N HIS A 265 5.08 -3.94 8.07
CA HIS A 265 3.77 -3.29 8.12
C HIS A 265 3.94 -1.80 7.88
N TYR A 266 3.29 -1.27 6.84
CA TYR A 266 3.53 0.08 6.38
C TYR A 266 2.30 0.69 5.73
N GLY A 267 2.29 2.02 5.62
CA GLY A 267 1.14 2.72 5.08
C GLY A 267 1.18 4.22 5.32
N GLY A 268 0.02 4.83 5.15
CA GLY A 268 -0.21 6.27 5.24
C GLY A 268 -1.49 6.66 4.52
N ARG A 269 -1.66 7.96 4.27
CA ARG A 269 -2.86 8.50 3.65
C ARG A 269 -2.54 9.54 2.59
N PHE A 270 -3.19 9.47 1.44
CA PHE A 270 -3.31 10.59 0.53
C PHE A 270 -4.52 11.42 0.91
N HIS A 271 -4.29 12.69 1.25
CA HIS A 271 -5.37 13.65 1.48
C HIS A 271 -5.70 14.39 0.18
N TYR A 272 -6.68 13.89 -0.56
CA TYR A 272 -7.16 14.56 -1.78
C TYR A 272 -8.08 15.73 -1.44
N LEU A 273 -8.12 16.72 -2.33
CA LEU A 273 -8.97 17.91 -2.19
C LEU A 273 -10.16 17.85 -3.15
N ALA A 274 -11.22 18.57 -2.81
CA ALA A 274 -12.35 18.75 -3.71
C ALA A 274 -11.88 19.33 -5.05
N GLY A 275 -12.30 18.70 -6.15
CA GLY A 275 -11.91 19.12 -7.50
C GLY A 275 -10.65 18.45 -8.06
N ASP A 276 -9.87 17.71 -7.24
CA ASP A 276 -8.72 16.94 -7.77
C ASP A 276 -9.15 15.94 -8.86
N PHE A 277 -10.39 15.43 -8.80
CA PHE A 277 -10.98 14.49 -9.76
C PHE A 277 -12.19 15.04 -10.50
N GLY A 278 -12.31 16.37 -10.57
CA GLY A 278 -13.43 17.05 -11.19
C GLY A 278 -14.55 17.44 -10.21
N PRO A 279 -15.57 18.20 -10.70
CA PRO A 279 -16.62 18.76 -9.86
C PRO A 279 -17.51 17.69 -9.23
N GLY A 280 -17.83 17.82 -7.94
CA GLY A 280 -18.83 17.00 -7.25
C GLY A 280 -18.36 15.64 -6.74
N ALA A 281 -17.11 15.25 -6.96
CA ALA A 281 -16.52 14.08 -6.32
C ALA A 281 -16.11 14.43 -4.87
N PRO A 282 -16.66 13.79 -3.83
CA PRO A 282 -16.15 13.96 -2.47
C PRO A 282 -14.71 13.44 -2.44
N PRO A 283 -13.74 14.17 -1.85
CA PRO A 283 -12.36 13.69 -1.81
C PRO A 283 -12.32 12.41 -0.95
N PRO A 284 -12.09 11.23 -1.53
CA PRO A 284 -11.87 10.07 -0.70
C PRO A 284 -10.45 10.21 -0.17
N ASP A 285 -10.29 10.41 1.14
CA ASP A 285 -9.00 10.10 1.74
C ASP A 285 -8.64 8.66 1.35
N TYR A 286 -7.49 8.48 0.71
CA TYR A 286 -7.04 7.16 0.30
C TYR A 286 -6.02 6.66 1.31
N VAL A 287 -6.41 5.62 2.05
CA VAL A 287 -5.58 5.05 3.11
C VAL A 287 -4.92 3.79 2.58
N VAL A 288 -3.61 3.73 2.76
CA VAL A 288 -2.80 2.54 2.53
C VAL A 288 -2.45 1.97 3.90
N ASP A 289 -2.74 0.69 4.09
CA ASP A 289 -2.34 -0.08 5.26
C ASP A 289 -2.02 -1.49 4.76
N ILE A 290 -0.72 -1.82 4.68
CA ILE A 290 -0.24 -3.06 4.10
C ILE A 290 0.65 -3.80 5.08
N THR A 291 0.32 -5.08 5.30
CA THR A 291 1.21 -6.05 5.94
C THR A 291 1.84 -6.93 4.87
N LEU A 292 3.14 -6.76 4.62
CA LEU A 292 3.94 -7.59 3.73
C LEU A 292 4.64 -8.68 4.53
N MET A 293 4.36 -9.95 4.21
CA MET A 293 5.02 -11.11 4.82
C MET A 293 6.02 -11.70 3.83
N ILE A 294 7.28 -11.85 4.21
CA ILE A 294 8.35 -12.37 3.34
C ILE A 294 9.17 -13.43 4.08
N THR A 295 9.87 -14.26 3.29
CA THR A 295 10.85 -15.21 3.80
C THR A 295 12.20 -14.95 3.14
N VAL A 296 13.24 -14.73 3.94
CA VAL A 296 14.62 -14.66 3.48
C VAL A 296 15.27 -16.03 3.67
N GLY A 297 15.83 -16.56 2.59
CA GLY A 297 16.52 -17.85 2.57
C GLY A 297 17.92 -17.78 3.18
N PRO A 298 18.56 -18.95 3.39
CA PRO A 298 19.98 -19.04 3.69
C PRO A 298 20.86 -18.58 2.53
#